data_AF-A0A352RJR3-F1
#
_entry.id   AF-A0A352RJR3-F1
#
_cell.length_a   1.000
_cell.length_b   1.000
_cell.length_c   1.000
_cell.angle_alpha   90.00
_cell.angle_beta   90.00
_cell.angle_gamma   90.00
#
_symmetry.space_group_name_H-M   'P 1'
#
loop_
_entity.id
_entity.type
_entity.pdbx_description
1 polymer ?
#
loop_
_entity_poly.entity_id
_entity_poly.type
_entity_poly.pdbx_seq_one_letter_code
_entity_poly.pdbx_strand_id
1 'polypeptide(L)' 'GKTPANGNRVSHANNRTKRRWMPNLQTVRIRQANGNRKKTRVCTQCIRTGKTIAA' A
#
# COMPACT_ATOMS: atom_id res chain seq x y z
N GLY A 1 4.11 8.67 -2.50
CA GLY A 1 3.49 7.55 -1.76
C GLY A 1 2.30 7.04 -2.56
N LYS A 2 1.90 5.77 -2.40
CA LYS A 2 0.73 5.24 -3.11
C LYS A 2 -0.55 5.85 -2.55
N THR A 3 -1.34 6.51 -3.40
CA THR A 3 -2.62 7.14 -3.05
C THR A 3 -3.78 6.18 -3.33
N PRO A 4 -4.89 6.22 -2.56
CA PRO A 4 -6.09 5.45 -2.90
C PRO A 4 -6.65 5.87 -4.26
N ALA A 5 -7.08 4.89 -5.06
CA ALA A 5 -7.78 5.15 -6.31
C ALA A 5 -9.29 5.22 -6.07
N ASN A 6 -9.98 6.13 -6.74
CA ASN A 6 -11.44 6.26 -6.68
C ASN A 6 -12.07 5.72 -7.97
N GLY A 7 -13.28 5.20 -7.89
CA GLY A 7 -14.10 4.83 -9.05
C GLY A 7 -15.45 4.27 -8.64
N ASN A 8 -16.07 3.48 -9.51
CA ASN A 8 -17.40 2.94 -9.29
C ASN A 8 -17.41 1.41 -9.37
N ARG A 9 -18.22 0.76 -8.53
CA ARG A 9 -18.67 -0.62 -8.75
C ARG A 9 -19.89 -0.56 -9.68
N VAL A 10 -19.74 -1.13 -10.86
CA VAL A 10 -20.80 -1.21 -11.88
C VAL A 10 -21.45 -2.59 -11.77
N SER A 11 -22.77 -2.64 -11.60
CA SER A 11 -23.52 -3.90 -11.60
C SER A 11 -23.84 -4.37 -13.02
N HIS A 12 -24.38 -5.59 -13.14
CA HIS A 12 -24.87 -6.12 -14.42
C HIS A 12 -25.95 -5.21 -15.05
N ALA A 13 -26.77 -4.56 -14.22
CA ALA A 13 -27.76 -3.56 -14.64
C ALA A 13 -27.19 -2.14 -14.84
N ASN A 14 -25.86 -1.99 -14.91
CA ASN A 14 -25.17 -0.70 -15.02
C ASN A 14 -25.38 0.30 -13.87
N ASN A 15 -25.83 -0.16 -12.69
CA ASN A 15 -25.92 0.70 -11.50
C ASN A 15 -24.51 1.02 -10.99
N ARG A 16 -24.18 2.32 -10.92
CA ARG A 16 -22.86 2.82 -10.51
C ARG A 16 -22.87 3.24 -9.04
N THR A 17 -22.18 2.49 -8.19
CA THR A 17 -21.96 2.87 -6.77
C THR A 17 -20.52 3.30 -6.55
N LYS A 18 -20.29 4.44 -5.87
CA LYS A 18 -18.92 4.94 -5.60
C LYS A 18 -18.16 3.95 -4.72
N ARG A 19 -16.91 3.65 -5.08
CA ARG A 19 -15.97 2.81 -4.33
C ARG A 19 -14.57 3.41 -4.36
N ARG A 20 -13.79 3.12 -3.32
CA ARG A 20 -12.36 3.40 -3.25
C ARG A 20 -11.55 2.09 -3.25
N TRP A 21 -10.45 2.05 -3.99
CA TRP A 21 -9.44 1.01 -3.89
C TRP A 21 -8.29 1.50 -3.02
N MET A 22 -8.16 0.91 -1.84
CA MET A 22 -7.05 1.20 -0.93
C MET A 22 -5.85 0.34 -1.32
N PRO A 23 -4.63 0.93 -1.41
CA PRO A 23 -3.44 0.13 -1.58
C PRO A 23 -3.24 -0.79 -0.37
N ASN A 24 -2.85 -2.04 -0.60
CA ASN A 24 -2.49 -2.98 0.47
C ASN A 24 -1.18 -2.53 1.13
N LEU A 25 -1.32 -1.68 2.16
CA LEU A 25 -0.26 -1.16 2.99
C LEU A 25 -0.15 -2.05 4.23
N GLN A 26 1.03 -2.63 4.45
CA GLN A 26 1.33 -3.43 5.63
C GLN A 26 2.30 -2.68 6.55
N THR A 27 2.15 -2.89 7.85
CA THR A 27 3.05 -2.32 8.85
C THR A 27 4.25 -3.24 9.02
N VAL A 28 5.44 -2.75 8.65
CA VAL A 28 6.69 -3.50 8.74
C VAL A 28 7.73 -2.75 9.57
N ARG A 29 8.67 -3.50 10.15
CA ARG A 29 9.84 -2.95 10.86
C ARG A 29 11.01 -2.89 9.87
N ILE A 30 11.49 -1.69 9.60
CA ILE A 30 12.61 -1.43 8.70
C ILE A 30 13.85 -1.14 9.54
N ARG A 31 14.99 -1.74 9.21
CA ARG A 31 16.29 -1.40 9.80
C ARG A 31 16.80 -0.14 9.12
N GLN A 32 17.11 0.88 9.91
CA GLN A 32 17.74 2.11 9.43
C GLN A 32 19.26 1.96 9.48
N ALA A 33 19.99 2.75 8.69
CA ALA A 33 21.47 2.71 8.59
C ALA A 33 22.18 2.90 9.95
N ASN A 34 21.53 3.58 10.89
CA ASN A 34 22.00 3.82 12.26
C ASN A 34 21.68 2.66 13.24
N GLY A 35 21.26 1.49 12.75
CA GLY A 35 20.95 0.31 13.58
C GLY A 35 19.56 0.32 14.22
N ASN A 36 18.84 1.44 14.18
CA ASN A 36 17.49 1.56 14.74
C ASN A 36 16.42 0.90 13.87
N ARG A 37 15.39 0.35 14.52
CA ARG A 37 14.24 -0.28 13.84
C ARG A 37 13.04 0.67 13.86
N LYS A 38 12.61 1.17 12.70
CA LYS A 38 11.44 2.03 12.58
C LYS A 38 10.23 1.24 12.08
N LYS A 39 9.06 1.43 12.71
CA LYS A 39 7.78 0.93 12.18
C LYS A 39 7.33 1.87 11.06
N THR A 40 7.03 1.34 9.88
CA THR A 40 6.57 2.14 8.73
C THR A 40 5.53 1.37 7.93
N ARG A 41 4.56 2.08 7.37
CA ARG A 41 3.57 1.51 6.45
C ARG A 41 4.18 1.42 5.06
N VAL A 42 4.27 0.21 4.54
CA VAL A 42 4.92 -0.09 3.26
C VAL A 42 3.95 -0.87 2.38
N CYS A 43 4.01 -0.63 1.07
CA CYS A 43 3.20 -1.37 0.12
C CYS A 43 3.69 -2.81 -0.02
N THR A 44 2.80 -3.80 -0.15
CA THR A 44 3.20 -5.21 -0.33
C THR A 44 4.13 -5.44 -1.51
N GLN A 45 3.93 -4.71 -2.61
CA GLN A 45 4.85 -4.73 -3.76
C GLN A 45 6.26 -4.25 -3.39
N CYS A 46 6.37 -3.24 -2.53
CA CYS A 46 7.62 -2.64 -2.09
C CYS A 46 8.40 -3.65 -1.22
N ILE A 47 7.69 -4.38 -0.35
CA ILE A 47 8.21 -5.49 0.45
C ILE A 47 8.74 -6.59 -0.48
N ARG A 48 7.92 -7.01 -1.46
CA ARG A 48 8.29 -8.04 -2.44
C ARG A 48 9.55 -7.68 -3.24
N THR A 49 9.71 -6.42 -3.60
CA THR A 49 10.88 -5.95 -4.37
C THR A 49 12.12 -5.64 -3.51
N GLY A 50 12.07 -5.84 -2.18
CA GLY A 50 13.20 -5.55 -1.29
C GLY A 50 13.58 -4.07 -1.17
N LYS A 51 12.85 -3.16 -1.86
CA LYS A 51 13.12 -1.71 -1.90
C LYS A 51 13.11 -1.04 -0.54
N THR A 52 12.55 -1.67 0.48
CA THR A 52 12.48 -1.16 1.85
C THR A 52 13.47 -1.81 2.81
N ILE A 53 14.34 -2.70 2.33
CA ILE A 53 15.35 -3.39 3.15
C ILE A 53 16.75 -2.79 2.94
N ALA A 54 16.96 -2.05 1.85
CA ALA A 54 18.22 -1.36 1.60
C ALA A 54 18.38 -0.17 2.56
N ALA A 55 19.26 -0.35 3.54
CA ALA A 55 20.04 0.72 4.15
C ALA A 55 21.26 1.00 3.26
#